data_AF-A0A9X7BAR1-F1
#
_entry.id   AF-A0A9X7BAR1-F1
#
_cell.length_a   1.000
_cell.length_b   1.000
_cell.length_c   1.000
_cell.angle_alpha   90.00
_cell.angle_beta   90.00
_cell.angle_gamma   90.00
#
_symmetry.space_group_name_H-M   'P 1'
#
loop_
_entity.id
_entity.type
_entity.pdbx_description
1 polymer ?
#
loop_
_entity_poly.entity_id
_entity_poly.type
_entity_poly.pdbx_seq_one_letter_code
_entity_poly.pdbx_strand_id
1 'polypeptide(L)'
;MAIPVIQNLVAASKYPIKAPYSMNAEYITVHNTYNDAPAKNEINYMIGNNNEVSFHFAVDDIEVIQGIPVNRNAWHCGDGGGNGNRKSIGVEICYSLSGGPRYEKAESLAIKFVAQLLRERGWGIDRVRTHKSWTEIGVRNGNSRAVKNCPHRILDEGRWNSFLAAVQAELTGTGATIAPPVTHPPSSDGIGVVEILVPELNVREFASFDSRVVKTVKKGEMYQTWGLSNDLYNVGGNQWVSAGPAYVKFTPAGSSNGNPENLAGKRDPIGKITTTANLNVRTQSSTDGDIIRTILNGETWNIYDISDGWARVHDGWVSLSYANLTRY
;
A
#
# COMPACT_ATOMS: atom_id res chain seq x y z
N MET A 1 -7.07 8.62 21.33
CA MET A 1 -6.29 8.14 22.50
C MET A 1 -5.04 7.46 21.99
N ALA A 2 -3.92 7.52 22.71
CA ALA A 2 -2.70 6.81 22.34
C ALA A 2 -2.90 5.30 22.50
N ILE A 3 -2.42 4.53 21.53
CA ILE A 3 -2.38 3.07 21.56
C ILE A 3 -1.34 2.66 22.62
N PRO A 4 -1.73 1.88 23.64
CA PRO A 4 -0.81 1.31 24.60
C PRO A 4 0.17 0.35 23.90
N VAL A 5 1.45 0.47 24.24
CA VAL A 5 2.50 -0.43 23.76
C VAL A 5 2.93 -1.32 24.92
N ILE A 6 2.79 -2.63 24.74
CA ILE A 6 3.26 -3.62 25.71
C ILE A 6 4.75 -3.85 25.47
N GLN A 7 5.57 -3.70 26.50
CA GLN A 7 7.01 -3.93 26.39
C GLN A 7 7.36 -5.38 26.74
N ASN A 8 7.98 -6.08 25.80
CA ASN A 8 8.61 -7.37 25.99
C ASN A 8 9.99 -7.34 25.32
N LEU A 9 10.84 -6.47 25.86
CA LEU A 9 12.11 -6.12 25.26
C LEU A 9 13.10 -7.29 25.34
N VAL A 10 13.89 -7.45 24.29
CA VAL A 10 15.03 -8.35 24.25
C VAL A 10 16.00 -8.08 25.41
N ALA A 11 16.52 -9.14 26.01
CA ALA A 11 17.55 -9.00 27.04
C ALA A 11 18.80 -8.28 26.49
N ALA A 12 19.38 -7.37 27.28
CA ALA A 12 20.55 -6.59 26.87
C ALA A 12 21.76 -7.47 26.48
N SER A 13 21.89 -8.67 27.06
CA SER A 13 22.90 -9.66 26.70
C SER A 13 22.82 -10.12 25.24
N LYS A 14 21.66 -9.96 24.59
CA LYS A 14 21.44 -10.28 23.17
C LYS A 14 21.51 -9.06 22.25
N TYR A 15 21.76 -7.85 22.76
CA TYR A 15 21.95 -6.67 21.90
C TYR A 15 23.03 -6.87 20.83
N PRO A 16 24.19 -7.49 21.09
CA PRO A 16 25.20 -7.72 20.05
C PRO A 16 24.69 -8.49 18.83
N ILE A 17 23.63 -9.30 18.99
CA ILE A 17 23.03 -10.11 17.92
C ILE A 17 21.81 -9.40 17.33
N LYS A 18 20.92 -8.90 18.19
CA LYS A 18 19.57 -8.46 17.80
C LYS A 18 19.48 -6.99 17.48
N ALA A 19 20.30 -6.15 18.08
CA ALA A 19 20.23 -4.70 17.98
C ALA A 19 21.58 -4.06 18.34
N PRO A 20 22.68 -4.37 17.63
CA PRO A 20 24.03 -4.02 18.09
C PRO A 20 24.32 -2.52 18.10
N TYR A 21 23.64 -1.72 17.29
CA TYR A 21 23.94 -0.31 17.10
C TYR A 21 22.89 0.59 17.73
N SER A 22 23.32 1.75 18.25
CA SER A 22 22.40 2.85 18.53
C SER A 22 21.76 3.36 17.23
N MET A 23 20.52 3.83 17.33
CA MET A 23 19.76 4.38 16.21
C MET A 23 19.12 5.69 16.64
N ASN A 24 19.29 6.72 15.82
CA ASN A 24 18.35 7.83 15.76
C ASN A 24 17.46 7.55 14.55
N ALA A 25 16.19 7.20 14.81
CA ALA A 25 15.29 6.82 13.74
C ALA A 25 15.02 8.02 12.83
N GLU A 26 14.89 7.78 11.53
CA GLU A 26 14.49 8.77 10.52
C GLU A 26 13.28 8.29 9.69
N TYR A 27 12.96 6.99 9.76
CA TYR A 27 11.92 6.33 8.97
C TYR A 27 11.13 5.30 9.81
N ILE A 28 9.98 4.88 9.28
CA ILE A 28 9.23 3.71 9.73
C ILE A 28 9.16 2.74 8.55
N THR A 29 9.44 1.46 8.79
CA THR A 29 9.31 0.41 7.77
C THR A 29 8.21 -0.56 8.14
N VAL A 30 7.20 -0.66 7.27
CA VAL A 30 6.08 -1.59 7.43
C VAL A 30 6.40 -2.93 6.79
N HIS A 31 6.08 -3.99 7.52
CA HIS A 31 6.26 -5.39 7.10
C HIS A 31 4.97 -6.18 7.32
N ASN A 32 4.92 -7.33 6.67
CA ASN A 32 3.92 -8.37 6.92
C ASN A 32 4.69 -9.63 7.29
N THR A 33 4.27 -10.29 8.38
CA THR A 33 5.01 -11.42 8.96
C THR A 33 5.13 -12.62 8.02
N TYR A 34 4.26 -12.72 7.01
CA TYR A 34 4.02 -13.94 6.23
C TYR A 34 3.76 -15.15 7.13
N ASN A 35 3.02 -14.92 8.22
CA ASN A 35 2.69 -15.92 9.24
C ASN A 35 1.32 -15.63 9.87
N ASP A 36 0.76 -16.61 10.59
CA ASP A 36 -0.55 -16.52 11.28
C ASP A 36 -0.44 -16.54 12.82
N ALA A 37 0.71 -16.11 13.35
CA ALA A 37 0.94 -16.01 14.78
C ALA A 37 0.53 -14.63 15.36
N PRO A 38 0.07 -14.59 16.63
CA PRO A 38 -0.16 -13.32 17.34
C PRO A 38 1.15 -12.56 17.59
N ALA A 39 1.04 -11.26 17.87
CA ALA A 39 2.17 -10.36 18.12
C ALA A 39 3.06 -10.86 19.26
N LYS A 40 2.44 -11.42 20.31
CA LYS A 40 3.15 -12.03 21.44
C LYS A 40 4.08 -13.16 21.00
N ASN A 41 3.64 -14.01 20.08
CA ASN A 41 4.43 -15.13 19.61
C ASN A 41 5.55 -14.66 18.69
N GLU A 42 5.28 -13.71 17.80
CA GLU A 42 6.29 -13.09 16.92
C GLU A 42 7.42 -12.46 17.75
N ILE A 43 7.09 -11.68 18.78
CA ILE A 43 8.08 -11.06 19.66
C ILE A 43 8.82 -12.09 20.51
N ASN A 44 8.11 -13.02 21.16
CA ASN A 44 8.75 -14.07 21.97
C ASN A 44 9.74 -14.91 21.17
N TYR A 45 9.34 -15.32 19.96
CA TYR A 45 10.24 -16.04 19.06
C TYR A 45 11.45 -15.19 18.69
N MET A 46 11.21 -13.94 18.26
CA MET A 46 12.26 -13.02 17.81
C MET A 46 13.30 -12.75 18.90
N ILE A 47 12.88 -12.44 20.12
CA ILE A 47 13.81 -12.16 21.23
C ILE A 47 14.43 -13.45 21.81
N GLY A 48 13.74 -14.59 21.68
CA GLY A 48 14.12 -15.89 22.23
C GLY A 48 15.23 -16.60 21.44
N ASN A 49 15.33 -16.39 20.13
CA ASN A 49 16.37 -17.01 19.29
C ASN A 49 17.67 -16.17 19.20
N ASN A 50 18.70 -16.70 18.51
CA ASN A 50 20.01 -16.07 18.33
C ASN A 50 20.33 -15.70 16.86
N ASN A 51 19.30 -15.54 16.03
CA ASN A 51 19.47 -15.11 14.65
C ASN A 51 19.66 -13.58 14.56
N GLU A 52 20.44 -13.10 13.61
CA GLU A 52 20.56 -11.68 13.25
C GLU A 52 19.33 -11.21 12.45
N VAL A 53 18.16 -11.41 13.03
CA VAL A 53 16.85 -11.00 12.52
C VAL A 53 16.04 -10.47 13.69
N SER A 54 15.51 -9.26 13.55
CA SER A 54 14.77 -8.58 14.61
C SER A 54 13.94 -7.43 14.05
N PHE A 55 12.90 -7.03 14.77
CA PHE A 55 12.00 -5.91 14.44
C PHE A 55 11.52 -5.24 15.73
N HIS A 56 11.15 -3.97 15.65
CA HIS A 56 10.87 -3.19 16.86
C HIS A 56 9.50 -3.53 17.45
N PHE A 57 8.49 -3.64 16.59
CA PHE A 57 7.12 -3.87 16.98
C PHE A 57 6.48 -4.99 16.16
N ALA A 58 5.63 -5.79 16.82
CA ALA A 58 4.63 -6.61 16.15
C ALA A 58 3.24 -6.09 16.53
N VAL A 59 2.33 -6.09 15.56
CA VAL A 59 0.95 -5.61 15.70
C VAL A 59 0.01 -6.71 15.23
N ASP A 60 -0.88 -7.13 16.12
CA ASP A 60 -1.96 -8.08 15.81
C ASP A 60 -3.33 -7.42 15.96
N ASP A 61 -4.42 -8.20 15.95
CA ASP A 61 -5.78 -7.67 16.00
C ASP A 61 -6.20 -7.08 17.34
N ILE A 62 -5.36 -7.23 18.38
CA ILE A 62 -5.67 -6.87 19.76
C ILE A 62 -4.64 -5.87 20.31
N GLU A 63 -3.35 -6.09 20.06
CA GLU A 63 -2.28 -5.42 20.79
C GLU A 63 -1.07 -5.04 19.92
N VAL A 64 -0.26 -4.12 20.47
CA VAL A 64 1.05 -3.74 19.95
C VAL A 64 2.11 -4.12 20.97
N ILE A 65 3.08 -4.93 20.54
CA ILE A 65 4.16 -5.39 21.43
C ILE A 65 5.51 -4.96 20.90
N GLN A 66 6.32 -4.35 21.77
CA GLN A 66 7.67 -3.90 21.48
C GLN A 66 8.70 -4.95 21.92
N GLY A 67 9.58 -5.35 20.99
CA GLY A 67 10.67 -6.30 21.24
C GLY A 67 12.07 -5.68 21.20
N ILE A 68 12.28 -4.63 20.39
CA ILE A 68 13.56 -3.91 20.32
C ILE A 68 13.35 -2.44 20.75
N PRO A 69 14.22 -1.88 21.61
CA PRO A 69 14.20 -0.45 21.92
C PRO A 69 14.40 0.41 20.66
N VAL A 70 13.57 1.44 20.46
CA VAL A 70 13.60 2.30 19.25
C VAL A 70 14.85 3.20 19.14
N ASN A 71 15.66 3.28 20.19
CA ASN A 71 16.99 3.93 20.16
C ASN A 71 18.11 2.97 19.75
N ARG A 72 17.79 1.75 19.34
CA ARG A 72 18.71 0.76 18.79
C ARG A 72 18.19 0.26 17.45
N ASN A 73 19.09 -0.17 16.58
CA ASN A 73 18.74 -0.71 15.28
C ASN A 73 18.03 -2.06 15.42
N ALA A 74 17.39 -2.53 14.34
CA ALA A 74 16.95 -3.90 14.20
C ALA A 74 17.31 -4.44 12.81
N TRP A 75 17.32 -5.76 12.65
CA TRP A 75 17.70 -6.46 11.42
C TRP A 75 16.47 -6.95 10.66
N HIS A 76 15.83 -6.07 9.88
CA HIS A 76 14.56 -6.38 9.20
C HIS A 76 14.45 -5.92 7.74
N CYS A 77 15.37 -5.10 7.21
CA CYS A 77 15.25 -4.52 5.85
C CYS A 77 16.14 -5.18 4.79
N GLY A 78 17.02 -6.11 5.17
CA GLY A 78 17.85 -6.83 4.20
C GLY A 78 18.85 -5.95 3.42
N ASP A 79 19.15 -4.75 3.89
CA ASP A 79 20.02 -3.75 3.25
C ASP A 79 21.38 -3.59 3.97
N GLY A 80 21.78 -4.58 4.77
CA GLY A 80 23.03 -4.56 5.52
C GLY A 80 23.13 -3.35 6.44
N GLY A 81 24.19 -2.54 6.26
CA GLY A 81 24.40 -1.28 6.97
C GLY A 81 23.59 -0.08 6.45
N GLY A 82 22.63 -0.30 5.55
CA GLY A 82 21.82 0.75 4.94
C GLY A 82 20.77 1.38 5.88
N ASN A 83 20.09 2.40 5.34
CA ASN A 83 19.13 3.21 6.10
C ASN A 83 17.92 2.42 6.61
N GLY A 84 17.51 1.34 5.93
CA GLY A 84 16.44 0.48 6.38
C GLY A 84 16.76 -0.12 7.75
N ASN A 85 17.82 -0.92 7.85
CA ASN A 85 18.22 -1.50 9.13
C ASN A 85 18.72 -0.46 10.15
N ARG A 86 19.40 0.59 9.71
CA ARG A 86 20.15 1.50 10.60
C ARG A 86 19.42 2.76 11.03
N LYS A 87 18.32 3.10 10.35
CA LYS A 87 17.58 4.35 10.58
C LYS A 87 16.06 4.19 10.55
N SER A 88 15.52 2.97 10.49
CA SER A 88 14.07 2.80 10.45
C SER A 88 13.53 1.93 11.58
N ILE A 89 12.33 2.28 12.05
CA ILE A 89 11.56 1.48 13.00
C ILE A 89 10.77 0.44 12.20
N GLY A 90 11.19 -0.83 12.26
CA GLY A 90 10.42 -1.96 11.72
C GLY A 90 9.15 -2.29 12.53
N VAL A 91 8.00 -2.27 11.84
CA VAL A 91 6.67 -2.65 12.34
C VAL A 91 6.18 -3.85 11.54
N GLU A 92 6.01 -4.99 12.20
CA GLU A 92 5.47 -6.24 11.63
C GLU A 92 3.96 -6.33 11.85
N ILE A 93 3.20 -6.55 10.79
CA ILE A 93 1.74 -6.79 10.86
C ILE A 93 1.50 -8.31 10.79
N CYS A 94 0.91 -8.85 11.85
CA CYS A 94 0.62 -10.26 12.04
C CYS A 94 -0.51 -10.78 11.12
N TYR A 95 -0.70 -12.10 11.05
CA TYR A 95 -1.78 -12.79 10.32
C TYR A 95 -1.80 -12.62 8.81
N SER A 96 -0.74 -12.07 8.23
CA SER A 96 -0.71 -11.77 6.81
C SER A 96 -0.64 -13.01 5.90
N LEU A 97 -0.29 -14.20 6.41
CA LEU A 97 -0.24 -15.40 5.57
C LEU A 97 -1.63 -15.82 5.10
N SER A 98 -2.54 -16.10 6.04
CA SER A 98 -3.92 -16.44 5.70
C SER A 98 -4.80 -15.20 5.47
N GLY A 99 -4.44 -14.06 6.06
CA GLY A 99 -5.23 -12.83 5.96
C GLY A 99 -6.51 -12.89 6.79
N GLY A 100 -7.61 -12.39 6.21
CA GLY A 100 -8.94 -12.40 6.81
C GLY A 100 -9.11 -11.44 7.99
N PRO A 101 -10.20 -11.60 8.77
CA PRO A 101 -10.64 -10.59 9.75
C PRO A 101 -9.61 -10.23 10.83
N ARG A 102 -8.71 -11.16 11.17
CA ARG A 102 -7.62 -10.88 12.13
C ARG A 102 -6.54 -10.02 11.49
N TYR A 103 -6.16 -10.28 10.24
CA TYR A 103 -5.21 -9.41 9.54
C TYR A 103 -5.78 -8.02 9.31
N GLU A 104 -7.04 -7.89 8.92
CA GLU A 104 -7.68 -6.59 8.69
C GLU A 104 -7.68 -5.72 9.95
N LYS A 105 -8.01 -6.32 11.11
CA LYS A 105 -7.90 -5.66 12.41
C LYS A 105 -6.46 -5.31 12.77
N ALA A 106 -5.51 -6.22 12.52
CA ALA A 106 -4.10 -5.99 12.77
C ALA A 106 -3.54 -4.84 11.92
N GLU A 107 -3.87 -4.79 10.63
CA GLU A 107 -3.49 -3.70 9.74
C GLU A 107 -4.08 -2.37 10.22
N SER A 108 -5.32 -2.38 10.69
CA SER A 108 -6.01 -1.18 11.15
C SER A 108 -5.44 -0.63 12.45
N LEU A 109 -5.05 -1.52 13.36
CA LEU A 109 -4.30 -1.14 14.54
C LEU A 109 -2.91 -0.61 14.13
N ALA A 110 -2.26 -1.24 13.15
CA ALA A 110 -0.97 -0.81 12.64
C ALA A 110 -1.04 0.57 11.97
N ILE A 111 -2.09 0.90 11.22
CA ILE A 111 -2.33 2.22 10.62
C ILE A 111 -2.32 3.29 11.72
N LYS A 112 -3.13 3.09 12.77
CA LYS A 112 -3.22 4.00 13.91
C LYS A 112 -1.89 4.10 14.67
N PHE A 113 -1.21 2.97 14.82
CA PHE A 113 0.06 2.90 15.54
C PHE A 113 1.19 3.60 14.77
N VAL A 114 1.28 3.42 13.46
CA VAL A 114 2.23 4.14 12.59
C VAL A 114 1.94 5.64 12.64
N ALA A 115 0.68 6.06 12.59
CA ALA A 115 0.32 7.48 12.75
C ALA A 115 0.73 8.03 14.12
N GLN A 116 0.58 7.26 15.19
CA GLN A 116 1.09 7.63 16.51
C GLN A 116 2.63 7.78 16.50
N LEU A 117 3.37 6.82 15.94
CA LEU A 117 4.83 6.89 15.85
C LEU A 117 5.30 8.14 15.08
N LEU A 118 4.60 8.51 14.01
CA LEU A 118 4.87 9.75 13.26
C LEU A 118 4.61 10.98 14.11
N ARG A 119 3.46 11.03 14.81
CA ARG A 119 3.05 12.16 15.66
C ARG A 119 4.02 12.40 16.81
N GLU A 120 4.48 11.34 17.47
CA GLU A 120 5.50 11.37 18.54
C GLU A 120 6.83 11.99 18.08
N ARG A 121 7.11 11.97 16.77
CA ARG A 121 8.38 12.40 16.18
C ARG A 121 8.27 13.67 15.33
N GLY A 122 7.06 14.22 15.19
CA GLY A 122 6.80 15.36 14.30
C GLY A 122 7.07 15.05 12.83
N TRP A 123 6.86 13.81 12.39
CA TRP A 123 7.14 13.36 11.03
C TRP A 123 5.89 13.36 10.14
N GLY A 124 6.12 13.56 8.84
CA GLY A 124 5.11 13.38 7.79
C GLY A 124 5.08 11.94 7.25
N ILE A 125 4.09 11.67 6.42
CA ILE A 125 3.87 10.37 5.77
C ILE A 125 5.04 9.94 4.87
N ASP A 126 5.84 10.90 4.39
CA ASP A 126 7.06 10.68 3.60
C ASP A 126 8.11 9.80 4.31
N ARG A 127 7.99 9.64 5.63
CA ARG A 127 8.87 8.79 6.45
C ARG A 127 8.45 7.32 6.51
N VAL A 128 7.29 6.96 5.96
CA VAL A 128 6.78 5.58 5.96
C VAL A 128 7.20 4.86 4.68
N ARG A 129 7.84 3.70 4.81
CA ARG A 129 8.37 2.90 3.70
C ARG A 129 7.99 1.43 3.83
N THR A 130 8.05 0.71 2.71
CA THR A 130 7.97 -0.76 2.67
C THR A 130 9.37 -1.36 2.80
N HIS A 131 9.45 -2.62 3.26
CA HIS A 131 10.69 -3.40 3.11
C HIS A 131 11.13 -3.44 1.64
N LYS A 132 10.20 -3.69 0.72
CA LYS A 132 10.46 -3.78 -0.71
C LYS A 132 11.28 -2.60 -1.22
N SER A 133 10.88 -1.37 -0.86
CA SER A 133 11.58 -0.15 -1.27
C SER A 133 13.06 -0.12 -0.85
N TRP A 134 13.39 -0.63 0.34
CA TRP A 134 14.78 -0.73 0.79
C TRP A 134 15.58 -1.75 0.00
N THR A 135 15.01 -2.92 -0.24
CA THR A 135 15.69 -3.97 -1.02
C THR A 135 15.80 -3.64 -2.52
N GLU A 136 14.89 -2.84 -3.08
CA GLU A 136 15.03 -2.29 -4.43
C GLU A 136 16.25 -1.36 -4.54
N ILE A 137 16.42 -0.45 -3.57
CA ILE A 137 17.61 0.40 -3.46
C ILE A 137 18.86 -0.46 -3.21
N GLY A 138 18.74 -1.45 -2.32
CA GLY A 138 19.84 -2.34 -1.96
C GLY A 138 20.33 -3.16 -3.15
N VAL A 139 19.45 -3.73 -3.96
CA VAL A 139 19.84 -4.45 -5.19
C VAL A 139 20.53 -3.51 -6.18
N ARG A 140 20.00 -2.30 -6.39
CA ARG A 140 20.63 -1.30 -7.27
C ARG A 140 22.04 -0.91 -6.81
N ASN A 141 22.27 -0.88 -5.50
CA ASN A 141 23.53 -0.44 -4.90
C ASN A 141 24.45 -1.62 -4.49
N GLY A 142 24.09 -2.87 -4.80
CA GLY A 142 24.87 -4.06 -4.45
C GLY A 142 24.82 -4.48 -2.97
N ASN A 143 23.92 -3.89 -2.17
CA ASN A 143 23.77 -4.13 -0.73
C ASN A 143 22.67 -5.14 -0.35
N SER A 144 21.83 -5.55 -1.31
CA SER A 144 20.81 -6.60 -1.12
C SER A 144 20.90 -7.63 -2.23
N ARG A 145 20.64 -8.91 -1.89
CA ARG A 145 20.72 -10.03 -2.84
C ARG A 145 19.51 -10.08 -3.79
N ALA A 146 18.34 -9.68 -3.32
CA ALA A 146 17.09 -9.72 -4.07
C ALA A 146 16.11 -8.67 -3.54
N VAL A 147 15.15 -8.28 -4.38
CA VAL A 147 14.02 -7.45 -3.98
C VAL A 147 13.03 -8.32 -3.22
N LYS A 148 12.67 -7.92 -1.99
CA LYS A 148 11.69 -8.65 -1.18
C LYS A 148 10.29 -8.06 -1.41
N ASN A 149 9.32 -8.89 -1.75
CA ASN A 149 7.92 -8.49 -1.78
C ASN A 149 7.35 -8.41 -0.35
N CYS A 150 7.60 -7.31 0.35
CA CYS A 150 7.13 -7.10 1.72
C CYS A 150 6.80 -5.61 1.95
N PRO A 151 5.64 -5.25 2.54
CA PRO A 151 4.59 -6.11 3.10
C PRO A 151 3.77 -6.83 2.02
N HIS A 152 3.87 -8.17 1.95
CA HIS A 152 3.42 -8.95 0.79
C HIS A 152 1.94 -8.75 0.50
N ARG A 153 1.06 -8.94 1.49
CA ARG A 153 -0.39 -8.85 1.31
C ARG A 153 -0.84 -7.45 0.89
N ILE A 154 -0.30 -6.41 1.53
CA ILE A 154 -0.61 -5.02 1.15
C ILE A 154 -0.18 -4.73 -0.30
N LEU A 155 0.95 -5.29 -0.74
CA LEU A 155 1.47 -5.10 -2.09
C LEU A 155 0.73 -5.93 -3.13
N ASP A 156 0.43 -7.19 -2.82
CA ASP A 156 -0.26 -8.14 -3.69
C ASP A 156 -1.72 -7.72 -3.92
N GLU A 157 -2.36 -7.13 -2.89
CA GLU A 157 -3.71 -6.55 -2.98
C GLU A 157 -3.70 -5.08 -3.48
N GLY A 158 -2.54 -4.52 -3.83
CA GLY A 158 -2.42 -3.16 -4.37
C GLY A 158 -2.78 -2.02 -3.40
N ARG A 159 -2.78 -2.29 -2.09
CA ARG A 159 -3.33 -1.40 -1.06
C ARG A 159 -2.32 -0.45 -0.42
N TRP A 160 -1.06 -0.42 -0.86
CA TRP A 160 -0.03 0.42 -0.22
C TRP A 160 -0.39 1.92 -0.17
N ASN A 161 -0.97 2.44 -1.25
CA ASN A 161 -1.38 3.85 -1.29
C ASN A 161 -2.57 4.11 -0.35
N SER A 162 -3.52 3.17 -0.26
CA SER A 162 -4.64 3.24 0.68
C SER A 162 -4.15 3.16 2.13
N PHE A 163 -3.17 2.31 2.42
CA PHE A 163 -2.52 2.22 3.72
C PHE A 163 -1.89 3.58 4.11
N LEU A 164 -1.10 4.20 3.22
CA LEU A 164 -0.50 5.51 3.47
C LEU A 164 -1.56 6.61 3.67
N ALA A 165 -2.62 6.60 2.87
CA ALA A 165 -3.73 7.56 3.01
C ALA A 165 -4.44 7.41 4.36
N ALA A 166 -4.68 6.18 4.80
CA ALA A 166 -5.29 5.91 6.10
C ALA A 166 -4.40 6.35 7.28
N VAL A 167 -3.08 6.12 7.18
CA VAL A 167 -2.11 6.64 8.16
C VAL A 167 -2.12 8.17 8.20
N GLN A 168 -2.16 8.82 7.02
CA GLN A 168 -2.22 10.29 6.92
C GLN A 168 -3.51 10.86 7.54
N ALA A 169 -4.64 10.20 7.35
CA ALA A 169 -5.92 10.58 7.97
C ALA A 169 -5.83 10.50 9.50
N GLU A 170 -5.32 9.38 10.04
CA GLU A 170 -5.08 9.21 11.48
C GLU A 170 -4.07 10.24 12.04
N LEU A 171 -3.05 10.62 11.26
CA LEU A 171 -2.05 11.60 11.66
C LEU A 171 -2.64 13.01 11.81
N THR A 172 -3.48 13.42 10.87
CA THR A 172 -4.04 14.80 10.79
C THR A 172 -5.24 15.04 11.68
N GLY A 173 -5.80 14.01 12.30
CA GLY A 173 -6.86 14.16 13.30
C GLY A 173 -8.19 14.66 12.73
N THR A 174 -8.39 14.60 11.41
CA THR A 174 -9.72 14.65 10.81
C THR A 174 -10.48 13.43 11.31
N GLY A 175 -11.27 13.61 12.37
CA GLY A 175 -12.06 12.59 13.05
C GLY A 175 -13.20 12.01 12.22
N ALA A 176 -12.96 11.69 10.95
CA ALA A 176 -13.73 10.66 10.29
C ALA A 176 -13.42 9.36 11.04
N THR A 177 -14.42 8.79 11.69
CA THR A 177 -14.40 7.38 12.08
C THR A 177 -14.27 6.54 10.81
N ILE A 178 -13.04 6.37 10.32
CA ILE A 178 -12.75 5.33 9.34
C ILE A 178 -12.52 4.08 10.20
N ALA A 179 -13.51 3.20 10.20
CA ALA A 179 -13.33 1.84 10.66
C ALA A 179 -12.07 1.24 9.98
N PRO A 180 -11.48 0.15 10.52
CA PRO A 180 -10.62 -0.71 9.71
C PRO A 180 -11.13 -0.79 8.26
N PRO A 181 -10.29 -0.80 7.20
CA PRO A 181 -10.78 -1.11 5.88
C PRO A 181 -11.17 -2.61 5.88
N VAL A 182 -12.33 -2.91 6.46
CA VAL A 182 -13.15 -4.06 6.11
C VAL A 182 -14.21 -3.50 5.18
N THR A 183 -14.12 -3.93 3.93
CA THR A 183 -15.19 -3.91 2.94
C THR A 183 -16.02 -2.64 2.88
N HIS A 184 -15.48 -1.58 2.28
CA HIS A 184 -16.24 -0.80 1.29
C HIS A 184 -15.31 -0.37 0.15
N PRO A 185 -15.78 -0.42 -1.10
CA PRO A 185 -14.95 -0.43 -2.29
C PRO A 185 -14.26 0.93 -2.49
N PRO A 186 -13.09 0.98 -3.17
CA PRO A 186 -12.73 2.22 -3.85
C PRO A 186 -13.91 2.59 -4.75
N SER A 187 -14.43 3.81 -4.65
CA SER A 187 -15.38 4.30 -5.64
C SER A 187 -14.82 3.99 -7.03
N SER A 188 -15.66 3.47 -7.92
CA SER A 188 -15.35 3.33 -9.34
C SER A 188 -14.85 4.66 -9.94
N ASP A 189 -15.17 5.77 -9.28
CA ASP A 189 -15.05 7.15 -9.72
C ASP A 189 -13.84 7.87 -9.13
N GLY A 190 -12.94 7.17 -8.41
CA GLY A 190 -11.74 7.74 -7.75
C GLY A 190 -12.01 8.99 -6.90
N ILE A 191 -10.99 9.85 -6.70
CA ILE A 191 -11.13 11.13 -5.99
C ILE A 191 -11.48 12.31 -6.94
N GLY A 192 -11.34 12.12 -8.25
CA GLY A 192 -11.62 13.12 -9.28
C GLY A 192 -10.79 12.91 -10.55
N VAL A 193 -10.82 13.86 -11.47
CA VAL A 193 -10.14 13.79 -12.76
C VAL A 193 -9.01 14.82 -12.81
N VAL A 194 -7.84 14.42 -13.32
CA VAL A 194 -6.73 15.33 -13.64
C VAL A 194 -6.64 15.51 -15.15
N GLU A 195 -6.73 16.75 -15.62
CA GLU A 195 -6.47 17.16 -17.01
C GLU A 195 -5.02 17.65 -17.13
N ILE A 196 -4.27 17.18 -18.11
CA ILE A 196 -2.89 17.59 -18.37
C ILE A 196 -2.85 18.94 -19.10
N LEU A 197 -2.15 19.92 -18.56
CA LEU A 197 -2.08 21.30 -19.10
C LEU A 197 -0.83 21.56 -19.95
N VAL A 198 0.20 20.71 -19.83
CA VAL A 198 1.50 20.86 -20.48
C VAL A 198 1.67 19.91 -21.67
N PRO A 199 2.48 20.25 -22.69
CA PRO A 199 2.70 19.41 -23.87
C PRO A 199 3.09 17.97 -23.53
N GLU A 200 3.96 17.81 -22.52
CA GLU A 200 4.38 16.52 -21.99
C GLU A 200 4.51 16.59 -20.46
N LEU A 201 4.01 15.58 -19.76
CA LEU A 201 4.17 15.42 -18.32
C LEU A 201 4.69 14.02 -18.00
N ASN A 202 5.69 13.95 -17.12
CA ASN A 202 6.26 12.69 -16.67
C ASN A 202 5.28 11.94 -15.76
N VAL A 203 5.11 10.65 -16.04
CA VAL A 203 4.46 9.68 -15.16
C VAL A 203 5.55 8.94 -14.40
N ARG A 204 5.46 8.92 -13.07
CA ARG A 204 6.46 8.34 -12.18
C ARG A 204 5.97 7.07 -11.52
N GLU A 205 6.89 6.16 -11.24
CA GLU A 205 6.59 4.85 -10.66
C GLU A 205 6.05 4.94 -9.21
N PHE A 206 6.47 5.98 -8.49
CA PHE A 206 6.09 6.23 -7.09
C PHE A 206 5.75 7.70 -6.90
N ALA A 207 5.03 8.02 -5.82
CA ALA A 207 4.71 9.38 -5.40
C ALA A 207 5.96 10.13 -4.89
N SER A 208 6.94 10.36 -5.77
CA SER A 208 8.16 11.09 -5.49
C SER A 208 8.72 11.66 -6.80
N PHE A 209 9.16 12.91 -6.78
CA PHE A 209 9.81 13.55 -7.93
C PHE A 209 11.19 12.95 -8.28
N ASP A 210 11.75 12.13 -7.40
CA ASP A 210 13.00 11.39 -7.65
C ASP A 210 12.73 9.97 -8.18
N SER A 211 11.46 9.55 -8.23
CA SER A 211 11.08 8.24 -8.74
C SER A 211 11.25 8.15 -10.26
N ARG A 212 11.53 6.92 -10.73
CA ARG A 212 11.71 6.58 -12.15
C ARG A 212 10.51 7.08 -12.96
N VAL A 213 10.81 7.76 -14.07
CA VAL A 213 9.80 8.09 -15.09
C VAL A 213 9.49 6.81 -15.87
N VAL A 214 8.23 6.38 -15.87
CA VAL A 214 7.77 5.15 -16.53
C VAL A 214 7.19 5.41 -17.92
N LYS A 215 6.58 6.59 -18.13
CA LYS A 215 6.12 7.09 -19.44
C LYS A 215 5.88 8.60 -19.37
N THR A 216 5.48 9.21 -20.49
CA THR A 216 4.95 10.57 -20.54
C THR A 216 3.50 10.59 -21.00
N VAL A 217 2.76 11.60 -20.56
CA VAL A 217 1.37 11.90 -20.97
C VAL A 217 1.32 13.30 -21.59
N LYS A 218 0.31 13.60 -22.40
CA LYS A 218 0.24 14.78 -23.28
C LYS A 218 -0.84 15.78 -22.85
N LYS A 219 -0.70 17.02 -23.30
CA LYS A 219 -1.68 18.09 -23.07
C LYS A 219 -3.10 17.67 -23.50
N GLY A 220 -4.08 17.97 -22.65
CA GLY A 220 -5.50 17.67 -22.88
C GLY A 220 -5.88 16.24 -22.54
N GLU A 221 -4.92 15.35 -22.25
CA GLU A 221 -5.26 14.03 -21.71
C GLU A 221 -5.87 14.18 -20.31
N MET A 222 -6.87 13.35 -20.03
CA MET A 222 -7.56 13.33 -18.75
C MET A 222 -7.39 11.96 -18.12
N TYR A 223 -7.12 11.93 -16.81
CA TYR A 223 -6.98 10.71 -16.04
C TYR A 223 -7.84 10.77 -14.80
N GLN A 224 -8.60 9.71 -14.58
CA GLN A 224 -9.15 9.44 -13.27
C GLN A 224 -7.98 9.35 -12.26
N THR A 225 -8.13 9.96 -11.09
CA THR A 225 -7.14 9.85 -10.00
C THR A 225 -7.74 9.18 -8.79
N TRP A 226 -6.92 8.42 -8.06
CA TRP A 226 -7.30 7.65 -6.87
C TRP A 226 -6.62 8.12 -5.59
N GLY A 227 -5.80 9.17 -5.68
CA GLY A 227 -5.06 9.68 -4.54
C GLY A 227 -4.14 10.82 -4.90
N LEU A 228 -3.81 11.63 -3.90
CA LEU A 228 -2.79 12.67 -3.95
C LEU A 228 -1.76 12.34 -2.87
N SER A 229 -0.48 12.31 -3.23
CA SER A 229 0.61 12.11 -2.29
C SER A 229 1.87 12.79 -2.79
N ASN A 230 2.59 13.49 -1.90
CA ASN A 230 3.83 14.22 -2.20
C ASN A 230 3.74 15.17 -3.41
N ASP A 231 2.59 15.82 -3.59
CA ASP A 231 2.28 16.67 -4.76
C ASP A 231 2.26 15.91 -6.10
N LEU A 232 1.89 14.62 -6.08
CA LEU A 232 1.56 13.85 -7.27
C LEU A 232 0.18 13.17 -7.16
N TYR A 233 -0.57 13.18 -8.26
CA TYR A 233 -1.81 12.41 -8.39
C TYR A 233 -1.54 11.00 -8.90
N ASN A 234 -2.16 10.00 -8.28
CA ASN A 234 -2.13 8.63 -8.75
C ASN A 234 -3.09 8.44 -9.93
N VAL A 235 -2.57 8.09 -11.10
CA VAL A 235 -3.34 7.90 -12.34
C VAL A 235 -3.47 6.41 -12.72
N GLY A 236 -3.28 5.51 -11.74
CA GLY A 236 -3.50 4.07 -11.86
C GLY A 236 -2.27 3.22 -11.54
N GLY A 237 -2.41 2.25 -10.63
CA GLY A 237 -1.29 1.39 -10.20
C GLY A 237 -0.10 2.22 -9.68
N ASN A 238 1.10 1.90 -10.15
CA ASN A 238 2.35 2.61 -9.85
C ASN A 238 2.60 3.78 -10.83
N GLN A 239 1.61 4.63 -11.07
CA GLN A 239 1.73 5.75 -12.02
C GLN A 239 1.27 7.05 -11.38
N TRP A 240 2.18 8.03 -11.35
CA TRP A 240 2.01 9.28 -10.62
C TRP A 240 2.39 10.48 -11.48
N VAL A 241 1.52 11.47 -11.59
CA VAL A 241 1.78 12.72 -12.31
C VAL A 241 1.83 13.91 -11.36
N SER A 242 2.57 14.97 -11.71
CA SER A 242 2.63 16.19 -10.89
C SER A 242 1.23 16.74 -10.61
N ALA A 243 0.95 17.09 -9.36
CA ALA A 243 -0.28 17.76 -8.93
C ALA A 243 -0.19 19.28 -9.04
N GLY A 244 0.96 19.83 -9.46
CA GLY A 244 1.16 21.27 -9.56
C GLY A 244 0.16 21.91 -10.55
N PRO A 245 -0.46 23.05 -10.22
CA PRO A 245 -1.51 23.67 -11.02
C PRO A 245 -1.04 24.19 -12.40
N ALA A 246 0.27 24.32 -12.60
CA ALA A 246 0.85 24.61 -13.91
C ALA A 246 0.87 23.38 -14.84
N TYR A 247 0.81 22.16 -14.27
CA TYR A 247 0.93 20.90 -14.98
C TYR A 247 -0.41 20.22 -15.19
N VAL A 248 -1.32 20.33 -14.22
CA VAL A 248 -2.63 19.67 -14.25
C VAL A 248 -3.76 20.55 -13.72
N LYS A 249 -4.98 20.30 -14.17
CA LYS A 249 -6.22 20.81 -13.60
C LYS A 249 -7.00 19.66 -12.99
N PHE A 250 -7.24 19.71 -11.68
CA PHE A 250 -8.01 18.70 -10.95
C PHE A 250 -9.49 19.08 -10.84
N THR A 251 -10.38 18.12 -11.08
CA THR A 251 -11.83 18.24 -10.90
C THR A 251 -12.29 17.16 -9.91
N PRO A 252 -12.83 17.51 -8.73
CA PRO A 252 -13.27 16.53 -7.74
C PRO A 252 -14.38 15.60 -8.26
N ALA A 253 -14.40 14.37 -7.78
CA ALA A 253 -15.52 13.46 -7.99
C ALA A 253 -16.80 14.05 -7.36
N GLY A 254 -17.93 13.97 -8.07
CA GLY A 254 -19.23 14.50 -7.62
C GLY A 254 -19.49 15.98 -7.91
N SER A 255 -18.59 16.68 -8.62
CA SER A 255 -18.72 18.12 -8.88
C SER A 255 -19.54 18.51 -10.13
N SER A 256 -20.30 17.60 -10.76
CA SER A 256 -21.19 17.92 -11.89
C SER A 256 -22.45 17.05 -11.99
N ASN A 257 -23.59 17.68 -12.30
CA ASN A 257 -24.82 17.04 -12.80
C ASN A 257 -24.61 16.51 -14.25
N GLY A 258 -23.57 15.71 -14.48
CA GLY A 258 -23.17 15.22 -15.80
C GLY A 258 -23.04 13.71 -15.81
N ASN A 259 -23.48 13.08 -16.91
CA ASN A 259 -23.36 11.65 -17.18
C ASN A 259 -21.89 11.18 -16.93
N PRO A 260 -21.65 10.18 -16.06
CA PRO A 260 -20.31 9.69 -15.70
C PRO A 260 -19.46 9.22 -16.89
N GLU A 261 -20.10 8.87 -18.02
CA GLU A 261 -19.42 8.47 -19.25
C GLU A 261 -18.56 9.57 -19.88
N ASN A 262 -18.84 10.86 -19.61
CA ASN A 262 -18.09 11.99 -20.17
C ASN A 262 -16.91 12.45 -19.30
N LEU A 263 -16.68 11.80 -18.14
CA LEU A 263 -15.56 12.10 -17.22
C LEU A 263 -14.50 10.99 -17.18
N ALA A 264 -14.77 9.86 -17.85
CA ALA A 264 -13.89 8.70 -17.88
C ALA A 264 -12.68 8.92 -18.82
N GLY A 265 -11.68 9.63 -18.30
CA GLY A 265 -10.35 9.72 -18.90
C GLY A 265 -9.71 8.34 -19.12
N LYS A 266 -8.93 8.22 -20.21
CA LYS A 266 -8.34 6.96 -20.70
C LYS A 266 -7.57 6.22 -19.59
N ARG A 267 -8.01 5.02 -19.25
CA ARG A 267 -7.10 3.97 -18.76
C ARG A 267 -6.51 3.25 -19.98
N ASP A 268 -5.19 3.06 -20.03
CA ASP A 268 -4.59 2.13 -20.99
C ASP A 268 -4.94 0.70 -20.55
N PRO A 269 -5.58 -0.12 -21.38
CA PRO A 269 -5.87 -1.49 -21.01
C PRO A 269 -4.58 -2.30 -20.87
N ILE A 270 -4.53 -3.21 -19.91
CA ILE A 270 -3.45 -4.19 -19.72
C ILE A 270 -3.73 -5.52 -20.46
N GLY A 271 -4.89 -5.59 -21.10
CA GLY A 271 -5.37 -6.77 -21.81
C GLY A 271 -6.86 -6.69 -22.10
N LYS A 272 -7.41 -7.83 -22.52
CA LYS A 272 -8.84 -8.06 -22.74
C LYS A 272 -9.28 -9.37 -22.09
N ILE A 273 -10.54 -9.43 -21.74
CA ILE A 273 -11.23 -10.69 -21.45
C ILE A 273 -12.32 -10.94 -22.48
N THR A 274 -12.61 -12.21 -22.75
CA THR A 274 -13.83 -12.65 -23.44
C THR A 274 -14.59 -13.57 -22.51
N THR A 275 -15.82 -13.21 -22.15
CA THR A 275 -16.63 -13.97 -21.20
C THR A 275 -17.07 -15.32 -21.79
N THR A 276 -17.07 -16.37 -20.98
CA THR A 276 -17.55 -17.72 -21.34
C THR A 276 -18.92 -18.05 -20.71
N ALA A 277 -19.46 -17.10 -19.94
CA ALA A 277 -20.79 -17.12 -19.35
C ALA A 277 -21.27 -15.67 -19.11
N ASN A 278 -22.54 -15.49 -18.71
CA ASN A 278 -22.99 -14.19 -18.21
C ASN A 278 -22.30 -13.90 -16.87
N LEU A 279 -21.55 -12.80 -16.78
CA LEU A 279 -20.75 -12.46 -15.60
C LEU A 279 -21.31 -11.26 -14.88
N ASN A 280 -21.43 -11.38 -13.56
CA ASN A 280 -21.69 -10.23 -12.71
C ASN A 280 -20.42 -9.38 -12.63
N VAL A 281 -20.55 -8.12 -13.03
CA VAL A 281 -19.59 -7.06 -12.73
C VAL A 281 -19.85 -6.64 -11.29
N ARG A 282 -18.88 -6.87 -10.43
CA ARG A 282 -18.99 -6.61 -8.99
C ARG A 282 -18.16 -5.42 -8.57
N THR A 283 -18.55 -4.80 -7.46
CA THR A 283 -17.80 -3.67 -6.87
C THR A 283 -16.40 -4.07 -6.38
N GLN A 284 -16.14 -5.36 -6.16
CA GLN A 284 -14.88 -5.90 -5.64
C GLN A 284 -14.47 -7.19 -6.38
N SER A 285 -13.19 -7.56 -6.34
CA SER A 285 -12.61 -8.81 -6.86
C SER A 285 -12.99 -10.04 -6.00
N SER A 286 -14.24 -10.12 -5.60
CA SER A 286 -14.80 -11.18 -4.78
C SER A 286 -16.28 -11.38 -5.10
N THR A 287 -16.78 -12.59 -4.84
CA THR A 287 -18.22 -12.90 -4.86
C THR A 287 -19.02 -12.12 -3.82
N ASP A 288 -18.37 -11.57 -2.80
CA ASP A 288 -19.00 -10.77 -1.74
C ASP A 288 -19.26 -9.32 -2.17
N GLY A 289 -18.68 -8.87 -3.29
CA GLY A 289 -18.93 -7.54 -3.83
C GLY A 289 -20.32 -7.42 -4.45
N ASP A 290 -21.00 -6.29 -4.21
CA ASP A 290 -22.30 -5.97 -4.81
C ASP A 290 -22.25 -6.04 -6.33
N ILE A 291 -23.35 -6.52 -6.93
CA ILE A 291 -23.47 -6.61 -8.38
C ILE A 291 -23.85 -5.23 -8.92
N ILE A 292 -23.01 -4.68 -9.80
CA ILE A 292 -23.24 -3.42 -10.49
C ILE A 292 -24.12 -3.67 -11.71
N ARG A 293 -23.72 -4.64 -12.54
CA ARG A 293 -24.41 -5.06 -13.76
C ARG A 293 -23.93 -6.44 -14.20
N THR A 294 -24.43 -6.90 -15.33
CA THR A 294 -24.01 -8.15 -15.97
C THR A 294 -23.36 -7.87 -17.32
N ILE A 295 -22.25 -8.55 -17.61
CA ILE A 295 -21.66 -8.67 -18.95
C ILE A 295 -22.17 -9.99 -19.55
N LEU A 296 -22.67 -9.96 -20.78
CA LEU A 296 -23.24 -11.15 -21.41
C LEU A 296 -22.15 -12.11 -21.90
N ASN A 297 -22.51 -13.38 -22.04
CA ASN A 297 -21.64 -14.42 -22.60
C ASN A 297 -21.13 -14.05 -24.00
N GLY A 298 -19.83 -14.26 -24.25
CA GLY A 298 -19.18 -13.99 -25.53
C GLY A 298 -18.74 -12.54 -25.73
N GLU A 299 -19.05 -11.63 -24.81
CA GLU A 299 -18.61 -10.24 -24.91
C GLU A 299 -17.12 -10.11 -24.59
N THR A 300 -16.45 -9.22 -25.33
CA THR A 300 -15.03 -8.91 -25.14
C THR A 300 -14.85 -7.52 -24.57
N TRP A 301 -14.15 -7.44 -23.44
CA TRP A 301 -13.96 -6.20 -22.68
C TRP A 301 -12.49 -5.95 -22.40
N ASN A 302 -12.08 -4.69 -22.48
CA ASN A 302 -10.77 -4.25 -22.01
C ASN A 302 -10.68 -4.42 -20.48
N ILE A 303 -9.50 -4.80 -20.02
CA ILE A 303 -9.21 -4.90 -18.59
C ILE A 303 -8.07 -3.98 -18.18
N TYR A 304 -8.14 -3.53 -16.94
CA TYR A 304 -7.29 -2.47 -16.41
C TYR A 304 -6.51 -2.90 -15.17
N ASP A 305 -6.88 -4.04 -14.59
CA ASP A 305 -6.23 -4.61 -13.42
C ASP A 305 -6.60 -6.10 -13.29
N ILE A 306 -5.80 -6.88 -12.56
CA ILE A 306 -6.08 -8.27 -12.22
C ILE A 306 -5.73 -8.50 -10.75
N SER A 307 -6.67 -9.03 -9.98
CA SER A 307 -6.52 -9.31 -8.56
C SER A 307 -7.39 -10.53 -8.19
N ASP A 308 -6.84 -11.47 -7.41
CA ASP A 308 -7.56 -12.59 -6.80
C ASP A 308 -8.41 -13.47 -7.75
N GLY A 309 -7.96 -13.62 -9.01
CA GLY A 309 -8.73 -14.36 -10.02
C GLY A 309 -9.90 -13.57 -10.61
N TRP A 310 -9.86 -12.25 -10.51
CA TRP A 310 -10.80 -11.31 -11.13
C TRP A 310 -10.04 -10.32 -12.01
N ALA A 311 -10.68 -9.85 -13.07
CA ALA A 311 -10.19 -8.77 -13.90
C ALA A 311 -11.05 -7.52 -13.73
N ARG A 312 -10.40 -6.36 -13.64
CA ARG A 312 -11.08 -5.09 -13.56
C ARG A 312 -11.45 -4.60 -14.95
N VAL A 313 -12.74 -4.60 -15.25
CA VAL A 313 -13.32 -3.81 -16.34
C VAL A 313 -13.55 -2.38 -15.85
N HIS A 314 -13.96 -1.46 -16.73
CA HIS A 314 -14.06 -0.03 -16.43
C HIS A 314 -14.71 0.28 -15.07
N ASP A 315 -15.88 -0.30 -14.84
CA ASP A 315 -16.79 0.03 -13.76
C ASP A 315 -16.78 -1.00 -12.62
N GLY A 316 -16.06 -2.12 -12.75
CA GLY A 316 -16.00 -3.12 -11.68
C GLY A 316 -15.15 -4.34 -12.03
N TRP A 317 -15.37 -5.43 -11.30
CA TRP A 317 -14.58 -6.65 -11.35
C TRP A 317 -15.40 -7.81 -11.88
N VAL A 318 -14.80 -8.62 -12.73
CA VAL A 318 -15.41 -9.85 -13.25
C VAL A 318 -14.51 -11.05 -13.03
N SER A 319 -15.11 -12.19 -12.73
CA SER A 319 -14.35 -13.41 -12.41
C SER A 319 -13.66 -13.96 -13.65
N LEU A 320 -12.34 -14.19 -13.54
CA LEU A 320 -11.55 -14.84 -14.58
C LEU A 320 -11.82 -16.34 -14.67
N SER A 321 -12.45 -16.95 -13.66
CA SER A 321 -12.88 -18.36 -13.73
C SER A 321 -13.88 -18.62 -14.87
N TYR A 322 -14.51 -17.56 -15.38
CA TYR A 322 -15.51 -17.61 -16.44
C TYR A 322 -15.19 -16.63 -17.58
N ALA A 323 -13.90 -16.35 -17.80
CA ALA A 323 -13.46 -15.51 -18.90
C ALA A 323 -12.10 -15.95 -19.45
N ASN A 324 -11.95 -15.90 -20.77
CA ASN A 324 -10.67 -16.09 -21.45
C ASN A 324 -9.89 -14.78 -21.42
N LEU A 325 -8.71 -14.77 -20.80
CA LEU A 325 -7.85 -13.59 -20.67
C LEU A 325 -6.80 -13.54 -21.79
N THR A 326 -6.64 -12.38 -22.42
CA THR A 326 -5.53 -12.06 -23.32
C THR A 326 -4.83 -10.80 -22.83
N ARG A 327 -3.55 -10.87 -22.44
CA ARG A 327 -2.77 -9.70 -22.03
C ARG A 327 -2.14 -9.01 -23.25
N TYR A 328 -1.96 -7.70 -23.15
CA TYR A 328 -1.19 -6.91 -24.13
C TYR A 328 0.30 -6.93 -23.84
#